data_AF-A0A6P6W0L3-F1
#
_entry.id   AF-A0A6P6W0L3-F1
#
_cell.length_a   1.000
_cell.length_b   1.000
_cell.length_c   1.000
_cell.angle_alpha   90.00
_cell.angle_beta   90.00
_cell.angle_gamma   90.00
#
_symmetry.space_group_name_H-M   'P 1'
#
loop_
_entity.id
_entity.type
_entity.pdbx_description
1 polymer ?
#
loop_
_entity_poly.entity_id
_entity_poly.type
_entity_poly.pdbx_seq_one_letter_code
_entity_poly.pdbx_strand_id
1 'polypeptide(L)'
;MAPPTILLGPPFIHNLSVQDERPLSPIDQKPTSPRNPCMDLFFCDLSLQNLPILLESAWRHNPLTTLKIIFNFGNSNKLAFLPAILWLHQHHHLTLACNISIFSSLELLDYTLEILCRILDPSKGSGTMADIKNSDKIPCTILKTQRDISRARLALEKYVHDAQYRFLHNQISNLFADLLRDDLQFLASGRIDEISMASKLCPSLDSVCDKSTLICEGIARKLFPPESDEEYKEIDETHYAYRVRNRFRKQVLVPLRKALGAGADRVTVPTTKKDLGKKLFMLYQKDKRLLTGDSEERLTILPDIYTKGRSKVGPRHIVACLNDESVQYDTVEIRWRNIVEACAKKQEWRNCLAIYNVSGGTRNAAMDFALGMGLLISEISDEPWKGKVLTFGTDPVFCRIEGSDLRSKIEFMRKLRQCENMGFPRFSIKF
;
A
#
# COMPACT_ATOMS: atom_id res chain seq x y z
N MET A 1 -7.85 -3.10 -17.51
CA MET A 1 -8.06 -1.72 -16.99
C MET A 1 -7.08 -1.54 -15.84
N ALA A 2 -6.29 -0.45 -15.78
CA ALA A 2 -5.32 -0.30 -14.69
C ALA A 2 -6.07 -0.31 -13.34
N PRO A 3 -5.64 -1.11 -12.34
CA PRO A 3 -6.30 -1.15 -11.04
C PRO A 3 -6.27 0.24 -10.40
N PRO A 4 -7.30 0.61 -9.62
CA PRO A 4 -7.31 1.89 -8.94
C PRO A 4 -6.05 2.03 -8.07
N THR A 5 -5.36 3.16 -8.23
CA THR A 5 -4.14 3.50 -7.49
C THR A 5 -4.44 4.24 -6.18
N ILE A 6 -5.72 4.49 -5.88
CA ILE A 6 -6.17 5.35 -4.78
C ILE A 6 -7.11 4.56 -3.86
N LEU A 7 -6.80 4.57 -2.56
CA LEU A 7 -7.69 4.07 -1.50
C LEU A 7 -8.96 4.91 -1.44
N LEU A 8 -10.11 4.29 -1.66
CA LEU A 8 -11.42 4.94 -1.78
C LEU A 8 -12.00 5.41 -0.44
N GLY A 9 -11.28 5.20 0.68
CA GLY A 9 -11.80 5.49 2.02
C GLY A 9 -12.99 4.59 2.38
N PRO A 10 -13.64 4.81 3.54
CA PRO A 10 -14.91 4.15 3.85
C PRO A 10 -16.02 4.65 2.91
N PRO A 11 -16.94 3.79 2.47
CA PRO A 11 -18.10 4.24 1.71
C PRO A 11 -18.94 5.19 2.57
N PHE A 12 -19.17 6.41 2.09
CA PHE A 12 -20.02 7.38 2.77
C PHE A 12 -21.47 6.89 2.72
N ILE A 13 -22.04 6.55 3.89
CA ILE A 13 -23.50 6.48 4.02
C ILE A 13 -23.96 7.94 4.12
N HIS A 14 -24.66 8.43 3.10
CA HIS A 14 -25.28 9.76 3.15
C HIS A 14 -26.33 9.80 4.25
N ASN A 15 -25.94 10.16 5.47
CA ASN A 15 -26.86 10.72 6.43
C ASN A 15 -26.91 12.23 6.19
N LEU A 16 -28.03 12.70 5.64
CA LEU A 16 -28.37 14.11 5.53
C LEU A 16 -28.47 14.72 6.93
N SER A 17 -27.35 15.25 7.42
CA SER A 17 -27.32 16.16 8.56
C SER A 17 -26.03 16.98 8.47
N VAL A 18 -26.06 17.98 7.59
CA VAL A 18 -25.14 19.11 7.66
C VAL A 18 -25.44 19.84 8.96
N GLN A 19 -24.47 19.93 9.86
CA GLN A 19 -24.42 21.04 10.81
C GLN A 19 -23.07 21.73 10.68
N ASP A 20 -23.17 23.01 10.32
CA ASP A 20 -22.11 24.00 10.27
C ASP A 20 -21.28 24.02 11.56
N GLU A 21 -19.96 23.85 11.46
CA GLU A 21 -19.05 24.29 12.51
C GLU A 21 -18.85 25.80 12.40
N ARG A 22 -19.45 26.56 13.33
CA ARG A 22 -19.09 27.97 13.57
C ARG A 22 -17.78 28.05 14.37
N PRO A 23 -16.94 29.07 14.13
CA PRO A 23 -15.71 29.26 14.88
C PRO A 23 -16.00 29.82 16.29
N LEU A 24 -15.45 29.17 17.31
CA LEU A 24 -15.43 29.68 18.69
C LEU A 24 -14.18 30.53 18.94
N SER A 25 -14.36 31.62 19.69
CA SER A 25 -13.39 32.65 20.08
C SER A 25 -12.29 32.15 21.04
N PRO A 26 -11.14 32.85 21.13
CA PRO A 26 -9.92 32.34 21.75
C PRO A 26 -9.96 32.48 23.28
N ILE A 27 -9.69 31.38 23.99
CA ILE A 27 -9.37 31.39 25.42
C ILE A 27 -7.92 30.91 25.56
N ASP A 28 -7.10 31.73 26.21
CA ASP A 28 -5.72 31.45 26.58
C ASP A 28 -5.62 30.18 27.44
N GLN A 29 -5.23 29.07 26.81
CA GLN A 29 -4.73 27.88 27.49
C GLN A 29 -3.54 27.32 26.70
N LYS A 30 -2.42 27.13 27.41
CA LYS A 30 -1.19 26.49 26.95
C LYS A 30 -1.55 25.16 26.23
N PRO A 31 -1.21 24.95 24.95
CA PRO A 31 -1.72 23.80 24.21
C PRO A 31 -0.91 22.55 24.52
N THR A 32 -1.31 21.79 25.53
CA THR A 32 -1.13 20.33 25.47
C THR A 32 -2.22 19.80 24.57
N SER A 33 -2.00 19.86 23.25
CA SER A 33 -2.90 19.27 22.26
C SER A 33 -3.07 17.77 22.58
N PRO A 34 -4.29 17.21 22.58
CA PRO A 34 -4.46 15.77 22.70
C PRO A 34 -3.67 15.07 21.58
N ARG A 35 -2.91 14.04 21.95
CA ARG A 35 -2.04 13.29 21.04
C ARG A 35 -2.90 12.70 19.92
N ASN A 36 -2.47 12.88 18.66
CA ASN A 36 -3.23 12.45 17.50
C ASN A 36 -3.28 10.91 17.45
N PRO A 37 -4.47 10.27 17.53
CA PRO A 37 -4.55 8.80 17.55
C PRO A 37 -4.00 8.10 16.30
N CYS A 38 -4.04 8.77 15.14
CA CYS A 38 -3.41 8.23 13.93
C CYS A 38 -1.88 8.19 14.05
N MET A 39 -1.28 9.08 14.85
CA MET A 39 0.15 9.07 15.13
C MET A 39 0.53 7.94 16.07
N ASP A 40 -0.25 7.73 17.13
CA ASP A 40 -0.04 6.58 18.02
C ASP A 40 -0.13 5.26 17.25
N LEU A 41 -1.04 5.15 16.28
CA LEU A 41 -1.12 3.99 15.38
C LEU A 41 0.09 3.91 14.43
N PHE A 42 0.52 5.01 13.84
CA PHE A 42 1.65 5.03 12.91
C PHE A 42 2.98 4.62 13.58
N PHE A 43 3.18 5.06 14.82
CA PHE A 43 4.36 4.75 15.63
C PHE A 43 4.14 3.57 16.59
N CYS A 44 3.05 2.80 16.42
CA CYS A 44 2.73 1.68 17.30
C CYS A 44 3.92 0.71 17.38
N ASP A 45 4.61 0.73 18.51
CA ASP A 45 5.62 -0.27 18.82
C ASP A 45 4.95 -1.63 18.98
N LEU A 46 5.57 -2.62 18.35
CA LEU A 46 5.32 -4.06 18.15
C LEU A 46 4.45 -4.88 19.14
N SER A 47 3.93 -4.32 20.23
CA SER A 47 2.92 -4.97 21.07
C SER A 47 1.54 -4.96 20.40
N LEU A 48 1.22 -6.07 19.74
CA LEU A 48 -0.09 -6.34 19.13
C LEU A 48 -1.26 -6.25 20.13
N GLN A 49 -0.99 -6.21 21.44
CA GLN A 49 -2.02 -6.16 22.48
C GLN A 49 -2.83 -4.86 22.45
N ASN A 50 -2.20 -3.74 22.11
CA ASN A 50 -2.87 -2.44 22.05
C ASN A 50 -3.39 -2.08 20.66
N LEU A 51 -3.05 -2.87 19.64
CA LEU A 51 -3.39 -2.58 18.25
C LEU A 51 -4.89 -2.36 18.01
N PRO A 52 -5.82 -3.19 18.55
CA PRO A 52 -7.26 -2.95 18.35
C PRO A 52 -7.73 -1.61 18.93
N ILE A 53 -7.20 -1.21 20.09
CA ILE A 53 -7.56 0.06 20.75
C ILE A 53 -7.03 1.24 19.93
N LEU A 54 -5.80 1.14 19.42
CA LEU A 54 -5.20 2.17 18.57
C LEU A 54 -5.93 2.28 17.23
N LEU A 55 -6.33 1.17 16.63
CA LEU A 55 -7.12 1.16 15.39
C LEU A 55 -8.48 1.83 15.58
N GLU A 56 -9.20 1.48 16.64
CA GLU A 56 -10.51 2.09 16.95
C GLU A 56 -10.39 3.60 17.18
N SER A 57 -9.41 4.03 17.99
CA SER A 57 -9.18 5.44 18.29
C SER A 57 -8.75 6.23 17.04
N ALA A 58 -7.83 5.68 16.25
CA ALA A 58 -7.41 6.28 14.99
C ALA A 58 -8.56 6.37 13.99
N TRP A 59 -9.35 5.30 13.85
CA TRP A 59 -10.45 5.25 12.88
C TRP A 59 -11.53 6.28 13.22
N ARG A 60 -11.90 6.41 14.49
CA ARG A 60 -12.85 7.45 14.94
C ARG A 60 -12.33 8.87 14.67
N HIS A 61 -11.02 9.07 14.77
CA HIS A 61 -10.40 10.36 14.52
C HIS A 61 -10.32 10.69 13.02
N ASN A 62 -9.81 9.78 12.19
CA ASN A 62 -9.69 9.98 10.75
C ASN A 62 -9.61 8.65 9.98
N PRO A 63 -10.75 8.10 9.49
CA PRO A 63 -10.82 6.79 8.83
C PRO A 63 -9.89 6.64 7.63
N LEU A 64 -9.77 7.68 6.79
CA LEU A 64 -8.94 7.63 5.58
C LEU A 64 -7.45 7.57 5.93
N THR A 65 -7.02 8.34 6.93
CA THR A 65 -5.64 8.30 7.43
C THR A 65 -5.35 6.95 8.05
N THR A 66 -6.24 6.43 8.89
CA THR A 66 -6.13 5.09 9.48
C THR A 66 -6.02 4.02 8.42
N LEU A 67 -6.86 4.04 7.39
CA LEU A 67 -6.82 3.10 6.28
C LEU A 67 -5.45 3.14 5.58
N LYS A 68 -4.93 4.33 5.27
CA LYS A 68 -3.61 4.47 4.65
C LYS A 68 -2.47 3.95 5.54
N ILE A 69 -2.57 4.15 6.86
CA ILE A 69 -1.61 3.60 7.84
C ILE A 69 -1.68 2.07 7.87
N ILE A 70 -2.88 1.48 7.89
CA ILE A 70 -3.09 0.03 7.85
C ILE A 70 -2.40 -0.56 6.61
N PHE A 71 -2.64 0.01 5.42
CA PHE A 71 -2.00 -0.48 4.19
C PHE A 71 -0.48 -0.27 4.18
N ASN A 72 0.03 0.77 4.83
CA ASN A 72 1.47 0.98 5.00
C ASN A 72 2.15 -0.09 5.87
N PHE A 73 1.41 -0.75 6.78
CA PHE A 73 1.96 -1.86 7.56
C PHE A 73 2.42 -3.04 6.68
N GLY A 74 1.82 -3.25 5.50
CA GLY A 74 2.26 -4.29 4.57
C GLY A 74 3.76 -4.18 4.19
N ASN A 75 4.30 -2.96 4.18
CA ASN A 75 5.72 -2.70 3.91
C ASN A 75 6.55 -2.49 5.18
N SER A 76 6.01 -1.73 6.14
CA SER A 76 6.75 -1.27 7.33
C SER A 76 6.62 -2.17 8.56
N ASN A 77 5.50 -2.87 8.73
CA ASN A 77 5.19 -3.67 9.91
C ASN A 77 4.29 -4.88 9.56
N LYS A 78 4.88 -5.90 8.93
CA LYS A 78 4.16 -7.09 8.46
C LYS A 78 3.42 -7.86 9.56
N LEU A 79 3.91 -7.77 10.81
CA LEU A 79 3.28 -8.41 11.97
C LEU A 79 1.95 -7.75 12.34
N ALA A 80 1.87 -6.42 12.23
CA ALA A 80 0.66 -5.66 12.52
C ALA A 80 -0.34 -5.66 11.33
N PHE A 81 0.14 -5.86 10.10
CA PHE A 81 -0.69 -5.75 8.90
C PHE A 81 -1.90 -6.69 8.91
N LEU A 82 -1.67 -8.00 9.06
CA LEU A 82 -2.75 -8.97 8.98
C LEU A 82 -3.76 -8.83 10.14
N PRO A 83 -3.35 -8.66 11.41
CA PRO A 83 -4.28 -8.31 12.49
C PRO A 83 -5.09 -7.04 12.21
N ALA A 84 -4.48 -6.00 11.66
CA ALA A 84 -5.17 -4.75 11.33
C ALA A 84 -6.18 -4.92 10.18
N ILE A 85 -5.86 -5.73 9.17
CA ILE A 85 -6.80 -6.06 8.09
C ILE A 85 -7.96 -6.92 8.60
N LEU A 86 -7.71 -7.87 9.51
CA LEU A 86 -8.77 -8.67 10.13
C LEU A 86 -9.67 -7.79 11.01
N TRP A 87 -9.11 -6.84 11.75
CA TRP A 87 -9.88 -5.83 12.46
C TRP A 87 -10.72 -4.99 11.50
N LEU A 88 -10.15 -4.56 10.37
CA LEU A 88 -10.85 -3.81 9.33
C LEU A 88 -11.99 -4.62 8.72
N HIS A 89 -11.82 -5.92 8.51
CA HIS A 89 -12.91 -6.80 8.07
C HIS A 89 -14.04 -6.86 9.10
N GLN A 90 -13.72 -7.04 10.39
CA GLN A 90 -14.71 -7.17 11.45
C GLN A 90 -15.55 -5.90 11.66
N HIS A 91 -14.93 -4.72 11.56
CA HIS A 91 -15.58 -3.45 11.91
C HIS A 91 -16.03 -2.66 10.66
N HIS A 92 -15.32 -2.82 9.53
CA HIS A 92 -15.50 -2.04 8.31
C HIS A 92 -15.36 -2.90 7.04
N HIS A 93 -16.04 -4.06 6.98
CA HIS A 93 -15.96 -5.05 5.90
C HIS A 93 -16.12 -4.45 4.49
N LEU A 94 -17.05 -3.50 4.29
CA LEU A 94 -17.24 -2.86 2.99
C LEU A 94 -16.01 -2.06 2.56
N THR A 95 -15.37 -1.35 3.50
CA THR A 95 -14.15 -0.60 3.21
C THR A 95 -13.02 -1.53 2.75
N LEU A 96 -12.83 -2.67 3.42
CA LEU A 96 -11.84 -3.66 2.98
C LEU A 96 -12.18 -4.20 1.58
N ALA A 97 -13.41 -4.64 1.39
CA ALA A 97 -13.85 -5.27 0.14
C ALA A 97 -13.79 -4.32 -1.07
N CYS A 98 -14.17 -3.05 -0.91
CA CYS A 98 -14.09 -2.03 -1.96
C CYS A 98 -12.64 -1.64 -2.31
N ASN A 99 -11.69 -1.84 -1.40
CA ASN A 99 -10.28 -1.51 -1.60
C ASN A 99 -9.42 -2.73 -1.96
N ILE A 100 -10.01 -3.91 -2.22
CA ILE A 100 -9.24 -5.13 -2.48
C ILE A 100 -8.35 -5.02 -3.71
N SER A 101 -8.79 -4.27 -4.73
CA SER A 101 -8.07 -4.11 -5.99
C SER A 101 -6.69 -3.47 -5.82
N ILE A 102 -6.52 -2.69 -4.76
CA ILE A 102 -5.26 -2.01 -4.40
C ILE A 102 -4.20 -3.01 -3.93
N PHE A 103 -4.58 -4.21 -3.52
CA PHE A 103 -3.63 -5.27 -3.16
C PHE A 103 -2.73 -5.64 -4.35
N SER A 104 -3.25 -5.54 -5.58
CA SER A 104 -2.45 -5.79 -6.79
C SER A 104 -1.38 -4.71 -7.00
N SER A 105 -1.72 -3.44 -6.81
CA SER A 105 -0.83 -2.30 -7.02
C SER A 105 0.20 -2.12 -5.90
N LEU A 106 -0.07 -2.63 -4.70
CA LEU A 106 0.86 -2.61 -3.56
C LEU A 106 1.69 -3.90 -3.39
N GLU A 107 1.59 -4.85 -4.30
CA GLU A 107 2.22 -6.18 -4.19
C GLU A 107 1.85 -6.92 -2.88
N LEU A 108 0.61 -6.75 -2.42
CA LEU A 108 0.04 -7.41 -1.23
C LEU A 108 -0.84 -8.61 -1.61
N LEU A 109 -0.83 -9.02 -2.87
CA LEU A 109 -1.73 -10.04 -3.40
C LEU A 109 -1.60 -11.38 -2.67
N ASP A 110 -0.44 -11.69 -2.09
CA ASP A 110 -0.17 -12.86 -1.24
C ASP A 110 -1.04 -12.89 0.03
N TYR A 111 -1.36 -11.73 0.60
CA TYR A 111 -2.20 -11.63 1.79
C TYR A 111 -3.68 -11.90 1.52
N THR A 112 -4.18 -11.72 0.29
CA THR A 112 -5.63 -11.84 -0.02
C THR A 112 -6.19 -13.21 0.35
N LEU A 113 -5.46 -14.28 0.05
CA LEU A 113 -5.84 -15.66 0.38
C LEU A 113 -5.65 -15.97 1.87
N GLU A 114 -4.61 -15.40 2.49
CA GLU A 114 -4.38 -15.54 3.92
C GLU A 114 -5.52 -14.91 4.73
N ILE A 115 -6.02 -13.74 4.32
CA ILE A 115 -7.19 -13.08 4.93
C ILE A 115 -8.39 -14.03 4.92
N LEU A 116 -8.74 -14.62 3.78
CA LEU A 116 -9.85 -15.59 3.70
C LEU A 116 -9.63 -16.80 4.61
N CYS A 117 -8.42 -17.36 4.62
CA CYS A 117 -8.09 -18.51 5.46
C CYS A 117 -8.22 -18.18 6.97
N ARG A 118 -7.81 -16.98 7.40
CA ARG A 118 -7.88 -16.56 8.81
C ARG A 118 -9.30 -16.21 9.25
N ILE A 119 -10.14 -15.71 8.34
CA ILE A 119 -11.58 -15.50 8.63
C ILE A 119 -12.28 -16.84 8.86
N LEU A 120 -11.92 -17.87 8.09
CA LEU A 120 -12.50 -19.21 8.22
C LEU A 120 -11.95 -19.99 9.42
N ASP A 121 -10.68 -19.80 9.76
CA ASP A 121 -10.04 -20.52 10.86
C ASP A 121 -9.26 -19.55 11.77
N PRO A 122 -9.95 -18.85 12.69
CA PRO A 122 -9.33 -17.90 13.61
C PRO A 122 -8.33 -18.54 14.57
N SER A 123 -8.39 -19.86 14.76
CA SER A 123 -7.53 -20.63 15.67
C SER A 123 -6.09 -20.75 15.15
N LYS A 124 -5.87 -20.55 13.85
CA LYS A 124 -4.53 -20.47 13.25
C LYS A 124 -3.95 -19.08 13.53
N GLY A 125 -3.21 -18.96 14.64
CA GLY A 125 -2.43 -17.77 15.00
C GLY A 125 -1.36 -17.37 13.96
N SER A 126 -0.56 -16.33 14.27
CA SER A 126 0.35 -15.53 13.44
C SER A 126 1.36 -16.20 12.47
N GLY A 127 1.32 -17.52 12.28
CA GLY A 127 2.17 -18.23 11.32
C GLY A 127 1.82 -17.89 9.88
N THR A 128 2.84 -17.61 9.09
CA THR A 128 2.72 -17.37 7.65
C THR A 128 2.25 -18.63 6.93
N MET A 129 1.72 -18.48 5.70
CA MET A 129 1.36 -19.65 4.87
C MET A 129 2.52 -20.64 4.63
N ALA A 130 3.78 -20.21 4.84
CA ALA A 130 4.97 -21.05 4.81
C ALA A 130 5.08 -21.98 6.03
N ASP A 131 4.62 -21.55 7.20
CA ASP A 131 4.63 -22.36 8.43
C ASP A 131 3.57 -23.49 8.36
N ILE A 132 2.46 -23.23 7.67
CA ILE A 132 1.42 -24.23 7.38
C ILE A 132 1.95 -25.33 6.44
N LYS A 133 2.86 -25.01 5.53
CA LYS A 133 3.51 -26.03 4.67
C LYS A 133 4.45 -26.96 5.47
N ASN A 134 4.96 -26.52 6.62
CA ASN A 134 5.94 -27.26 7.41
C ASN A 134 5.32 -28.08 8.58
N SER A 135 4.06 -27.85 8.96
CA SER A 135 3.44 -28.58 10.08
C SER A 135 2.86 -29.96 9.70
N ASP A 136 2.80 -30.32 8.42
CA ASP A 136 2.15 -31.55 7.96
C ASP A 136 3.12 -32.74 7.83
N LYS A 137 3.71 -33.16 8.95
CA LYS A 137 4.23 -34.52 9.14
C LYS A 137 3.29 -35.32 10.05
N ILE A 138 2.12 -35.72 9.53
CA ILE A 138 1.29 -36.76 10.14
C ILE A 138 0.85 -37.78 9.06
N PRO A 139 1.07 -39.11 9.26
CA PRO A 139 0.69 -40.15 8.31
C PRO A 139 -0.71 -40.73 8.60
N CYS A 140 -1.69 -40.40 7.76
CA CYS A 140 -2.87 -41.22 7.40
C CYS A 140 -3.71 -40.44 6.37
N THR A 141 -3.92 -41.00 5.17
CA THR A 141 -4.67 -40.37 4.07
C THR A 141 -6.12 -40.08 4.45
N ILE A 142 -6.77 -40.95 5.24
CA ILE A 142 -8.18 -40.81 5.66
C ILE A 142 -8.37 -39.58 6.56
N LEU A 143 -7.50 -39.37 7.54
CA LEU A 143 -7.58 -38.21 8.45
C LEU A 143 -7.35 -36.88 7.72
N LYS A 144 -6.49 -36.88 6.70
CA LYS A 144 -6.30 -35.70 5.83
C LYS A 144 -7.55 -35.39 5.02
N THR A 145 -8.14 -36.40 4.38
CA THR A 145 -9.39 -36.25 3.62
C THR A 145 -10.53 -35.74 4.50
N GLN A 146 -10.69 -36.28 5.71
CA GLN A 146 -11.72 -35.83 6.65
C GLN A 146 -11.54 -34.36 7.04
N ARG A 147 -10.29 -33.93 7.32
CA ARG A 147 -9.97 -32.53 7.61
C ARG A 147 -10.27 -31.62 6.42
N ASP A 148 -9.93 -32.04 5.22
CA ASP A 148 -10.20 -31.27 3.99
C ASP A 148 -11.71 -31.12 3.75
N ILE A 149 -12.49 -32.18 3.95
CA ILE A 149 -13.96 -32.12 3.85
C ILE A 149 -14.53 -31.15 4.89
N SER A 150 -14.07 -31.22 6.15
CA SER A 150 -14.54 -30.32 7.19
C SER A 150 -14.22 -28.85 6.86
N ARG A 151 -13.03 -28.56 6.31
CA ARG A 151 -12.66 -27.20 5.88
C ARG A 151 -13.53 -26.70 4.73
N ALA A 152 -13.76 -27.53 3.72
CA ALA A 152 -14.61 -27.18 2.59
C ALA A 152 -16.06 -26.92 3.02
N ARG A 153 -16.60 -27.73 3.93
CA ARG A 153 -17.93 -27.53 4.53
C ARG A 153 -18.01 -26.20 5.28
N LEU A 154 -17.03 -25.91 6.12
CA LEU A 154 -16.97 -24.65 6.86
C LEU A 154 -16.91 -23.44 5.91
N ALA A 155 -16.11 -23.51 4.84
CA ALA A 155 -16.03 -22.47 3.83
C ALA A 155 -17.37 -22.24 3.13
N LEU A 156 -18.07 -23.31 2.76
CA LEU A 156 -19.38 -23.26 2.12
C LEU A 156 -20.44 -22.68 3.06
N GLU A 157 -20.50 -23.17 4.30
CA GLU A 157 -21.43 -22.68 5.33
C GLU A 157 -21.23 -21.18 5.57
N LYS A 158 -19.97 -20.75 5.73
CA LYS A 158 -19.63 -19.33 5.87
C LYS A 158 -20.03 -18.53 4.63
N TYR A 159 -19.78 -19.04 3.42
CA TYR A 159 -20.17 -18.38 2.17
C TYR A 159 -21.69 -18.21 2.03
N VAL A 160 -22.48 -19.21 2.42
CA VAL A 160 -23.94 -19.17 2.33
C VAL A 160 -24.52 -18.21 3.37
N HIS A 161 -24.09 -18.31 4.62
CA HIS A 161 -24.75 -17.62 5.74
C HIS A 161 -24.14 -16.25 6.09
N ASP A 162 -22.88 -16.00 5.73
CA ASP A 162 -22.21 -14.73 6.02
C ASP A 162 -22.08 -13.86 4.76
N ALA A 163 -22.93 -12.84 4.67
CA ALA A 163 -22.94 -11.90 3.55
C ALA A 163 -21.65 -11.08 3.44
N GLN A 164 -20.98 -10.78 4.56
CA GLN A 164 -19.75 -9.98 4.58
C GLN A 164 -18.58 -10.79 4.01
N TYR A 165 -18.45 -12.05 4.47
CA TYR A 165 -17.47 -12.99 3.94
C TYR A 165 -17.72 -13.27 2.45
N ARG A 166 -18.98 -13.54 2.07
CA ARG A 166 -19.35 -13.77 0.66
C ARG A 166 -18.98 -12.59 -0.23
N PHE A 167 -19.21 -11.36 0.22
CA PHE A 167 -18.85 -10.17 -0.56
C PHE A 167 -17.33 -10.05 -0.73
N LEU A 168 -16.56 -10.21 0.36
CA LEU A 168 -15.09 -10.16 0.29
C LEU A 168 -14.51 -11.27 -0.60
N HIS A 169 -14.99 -12.51 -0.46
CA HIS A 169 -14.59 -13.65 -1.29
C HIS A 169 -14.84 -13.38 -2.78
N ASN A 170 -15.99 -12.79 -3.10
CA ASN A 170 -16.32 -12.41 -4.47
C ASN A 170 -15.41 -11.29 -5.00
N GLN A 171 -15.07 -10.31 -4.17
CA GLN A 171 -14.17 -9.23 -4.58
C GLN A 171 -12.74 -9.74 -4.82
N ILE A 172 -12.24 -10.67 -3.99
CA ILE A 172 -10.94 -11.33 -4.22
C ILE A 172 -10.99 -12.17 -5.50
N SER A 173 -12.10 -12.89 -5.73
CA SER A 173 -12.28 -13.68 -6.96
C SER A 173 -12.34 -12.78 -8.21
N ASN A 174 -12.98 -11.60 -8.15
CA ASN A 174 -12.97 -10.61 -9.22
C ASN A 174 -11.53 -10.15 -9.51
N LEU A 175 -10.78 -9.76 -8.48
CA LEU A 175 -9.41 -9.30 -8.61
C LEU A 175 -8.53 -10.31 -9.34
N PHE A 176 -8.55 -11.58 -8.92
CA PHE A 176 -7.78 -12.62 -9.60
C PHE A 176 -8.27 -12.88 -11.02
N ALA A 177 -9.59 -12.92 -11.25
CA ALA A 177 -10.13 -13.11 -12.60
C ALA A 177 -9.70 -11.99 -13.57
N ASP A 178 -9.75 -10.74 -13.12
CA ASP A 178 -9.36 -9.59 -13.94
C ASP A 178 -7.86 -9.61 -14.26
N LEU A 179 -7.01 -9.84 -13.26
CA LEU A 179 -5.56 -9.96 -13.46
C LEU A 179 -5.20 -11.12 -14.39
N LEU A 180 -5.81 -12.29 -14.20
CA LEU A 180 -5.54 -13.46 -15.04
C LEU A 180 -6.05 -13.28 -16.48
N ARG A 181 -7.14 -12.55 -16.67
CA ARG A 181 -7.66 -12.22 -18.00
C ARG A 181 -6.70 -11.30 -18.75
N ASP A 182 -6.21 -10.25 -18.09
CA ASP A 182 -5.21 -9.34 -18.65
C ASP A 182 -3.89 -10.11 -18.95
N ASP A 183 -3.44 -10.96 -18.03
CA ASP A 183 -2.27 -11.84 -18.20
C ASP A 183 -2.38 -12.77 -19.42
N LEU A 184 -3.57 -13.32 -19.68
CA LEU A 184 -3.80 -14.14 -20.87
C LEU A 184 -3.70 -13.34 -22.17
N GLN A 185 -4.15 -12.08 -22.17
CA GLN A 185 -3.98 -11.18 -23.33
C GLN A 185 -2.51 -10.84 -23.55
N PHE A 186 -1.75 -10.57 -22.48
CA PHE A 186 -0.31 -10.36 -22.56
C PHE A 186 0.41 -11.59 -23.12
N LEU A 187 0.06 -12.79 -22.64
CA LEU A 187 0.59 -14.04 -23.15
C LEU A 187 0.26 -14.25 -24.64
N ALA A 188 -0.99 -14.02 -25.05
CA ALA A 188 -1.41 -14.16 -26.44
C ALA A 188 -0.71 -13.18 -27.38
N SER A 189 -0.37 -11.98 -26.89
CA SER A 189 0.39 -10.96 -27.63
C SER A 189 1.91 -11.13 -27.54
N GLY A 190 2.42 -12.17 -26.88
CA GLY A 190 3.85 -12.42 -26.71
C GLY A 190 4.55 -11.47 -25.72
N ARG A 191 3.82 -10.63 -24.99
CA ARG A 191 4.35 -9.65 -24.03
C ARG A 191 4.54 -10.29 -22.66
N ILE A 192 5.46 -11.26 -22.60
CA ILE A 192 5.68 -12.09 -21.39
C ILE A 192 6.14 -11.24 -20.19
N ASP A 193 6.93 -10.18 -20.42
CA ASP A 193 7.45 -9.31 -19.37
C ASP A 193 6.36 -8.47 -18.66
N GLU A 194 5.18 -8.34 -19.28
CA GLU A 194 4.02 -7.65 -18.70
C GLU A 194 3.10 -8.58 -17.89
N ILE A 195 3.35 -9.90 -17.90
CA ILE A 195 2.54 -10.87 -17.16
C ILE A 195 2.76 -10.68 -15.66
N SER A 196 1.66 -10.51 -14.93
CA SER A 196 1.66 -10.32 -13.49
C SER A 196 2.00 -11.61 -12.72
N MET A 197 2.29 -11.48 -11.42
CA MET A 197 2.46 -12.62 -10.52
C MET A 197 1.13 -13.29 -10.10
N ALA A 198 -0.02 -12.86 -10.63
CA ALA A 198 -1.34 -13.35 -10.22
C ALA A 198 -1.46 -14.87 -10.37
N SER A 199 -1.02 -15.45 -11.49
CA SER A 199 -1.08 -16.91 -11.71
C SER A 199 -0.19 -17.72 -10.76
N LYS A 200 0.91 -17.12 -10.26
CA LYS A 200 1.81 -17.73 -9.28
C LYS A 200 1.24 -17.69 -7.86
N LEU A 201 0.55 -16.61 -7.52
CA LEU A 201 -0.06 -16.40 -6.19
C LEU A 201 -1.46 -17.02 -6.08
N CYS A 202 -2.18 -17.15 -7.19
CA CYS A 202 -3.44 -17.88 -7.25
C CYS A 202 -3.22 -19.33 -6.82
N PRO A 203 -4.10 -19.93 -5.99
CA PRO A 203 -3.90 -21.30 -5.54
C PRO A 203 -4.04 -22.27 -6.72
N SER A 204 -3.34 -23.41 -6.63
CA SER A 204 -3.63 -24.54 -7.51
C SER A 204 -4.97 -25.14 -7.14
N LEU A 205 -5.68 -25.64 -8.15
CA LEU A 205 -6.89 -26.43 -7.94
C LEU A 205 -6.61 -27.57 -6.95
N ASP A 206 -7.52 -27.77 -5.99
CA ASP A 206 -7.46 -28.81 -4.96
C ASP A 206 -6.24 -28.72 -4.00
N SER A 207 -5.52 -27.60 -4.01
CA SER A 207 -4.53 -27.28 -2.98
C SER A 207 -5.20 -27.12 -1.61
N VAL A 208 -4.43 -27.19 -0.52
CA VAL A 208 -4.96 -26.97 0.84
C VAL A 208 -5.66 -25.62 0.96
N CYS A 209 -5.11 -24.57 0.34
CA CYS A 209 -5.72 -23.24 0.31
C CYS A 209 -7.06 -23.25 -0.46
N ASP A 210 -7.09 -23.85 -1.65
CA ASP A 210 -8.33 -23.95 -2.44
C ASP A 210 -9.40 -24.79 -1.72
N LYS A 211 -9.03 -25.94 -1.17
CA LYS A 211 -9.96 -26.78 -0.38
C LYS A 211 -10.48 -26.06 0.86
N SER A 212 -9.69 -25.14 1.42
CA SER A 212 -10.08 -24.37 2.60
C SER A 212 -10.93 -23.15 2.26
N THR A 213 -10.89 -22.61 1.05
CA THR A 213 -11.54 -21.32 0.69
C THR A 213 -12.52 -21.42 -0.47
N LEU A 214 -12.43 -22.48 -1.27
CA LEU A 214 -13.14 -22.73 -2.53
C LEU A 214 -12.99 -21.61 -3.55
N ILE A 215 -11.88 -20.86 -3.48
CA ILE A 215 -11.66 -19.65 -4.28
C ILE A 215 -11.47 -19.94 -5.77
N CYS A 216 -10.89 -21.10 -6.15
CA CYS A 216 -10.65 -21.42 -7.56
C CYS A 216 -11.95 -21.56 -8.34
N GLU A 217 -13.01 -22.05 -7.71
CA GLU A 217 -14.32 -22.13 -8.34
C GLU A 217 -14.90 -20.73 -8.59
N GLY A 218 -14.81 -19.83 -7.62
CA GLY A 218 -15.24 -18.44 -7.75
C GLY A 218 -14.50 -17.69 -8.87
N ILE A 219 -13.19 -17.91 -8.99
CA ILE A 219 -12.37 -17.34 -10.08
C ILE A 219 -12.76 -17.97 -11.43
N ALA A 220 -12.90 -19.30 -11.48
CA ALA A 220 -13.22 -20.02 -12.72
C ALA A 220 -14.58 -19.60 -13.30
N ARG A 221 -15.61 -19.47 -12.46
CA ARG A 221 -16.95 -19.01 -12.88
C ARG A 221 -16.93 -17.60 -13.47
N LYS A 222 -16.05 -16.72 -12.97
CA LYS A 222 -15.90 -15.34 -13.48
C LYS A 222 -15.12 -15.25 -14.79
N LEU A 223 -14.24 -16.20 -15.05
CA LEU A 223 -13.52 -16.31 -16.31
C LEU A 223 -14.34 -17.02 -17.39
N PHE A 224 -15.21 -17.95 -16.98
CA PHE A 224 -16.03 -18.79 -17.86
C PHE A 224 -17.49 -18.78 -17.43
N PRO A 225 -18.20 -17.63 -17.53
CA PRO A 225 -19.61 -17.54 -17.14
C PRO A 225 -20.48 -18.45 -18.06
N PRO A 226 -21.69 -18.86 -17.63
CA PRO A 226 -22.53 -19.76 -18.42
C PRO A 226 -22.83 -19.26 -19.84
N GLU A 227 -22.87 -17.94 -20.03
CA GLU A 227 -23.13 -17.30 -21.32
C GLU A 227 -21.89 -17.28 -22.24
N SER A 228 -20.72 -17.66 -21.73
CA SER A 228 -19.46 -17.63 -22.50
C SER A 228 -19.28 -18.80 -23.46
N ASP A 229 -20.00 -19.90 -23.26
CA ASP A 229 -19.85 -21.11 -24.04
C ASP A 229 -21.16 -21.88 -24.12
N GLU A 230 -21.48 -22.34 -25.33
CA GLU A 230 -22.72 -23.07 -25.61
C GLU A 230 -22.76 -24.41 -24.90
N GLU A 231 -21.60 -24.98 -24.56
CA GLU A 231 -21.49 -26.18 -23.74
C GLU A 231 -22.04 -26.01 -22.31
N TYR A 232 -22.27 -24.79 -21.84
CA TYR A 232 -22.72 -24.52 -20.47
C TYR A 232 -24.23 -24.32 -20.33
N LYS A 233 -24.96 -24.13 -21.42
CA LYS A 233 -26.39 -23.75 -21.38
C LYS A 233 -27.33 -24.84 -20.85
N GLU A 234 -26.96 -26.11 -21.01
CA GLU A 234 -27.85 -27.25 -20.70
C GLU A 234 -27.23 -28.25 -19.70
N ILE A 235 -26.13 -27.89 -19.05
CA ILE A 235 -25.48 -28.77 -18.07
C ILE A 235 -25.90 -28.44 -16.65
N ASP A 236 -26.01 -29.47 -15.83
CA ASP A 236 -26.28 -29.33 -14.40
C ASP A 236 -25.18 -28.53 -13.69
N GLU A 237 -25.57 -27.83 -12.62
CA GLU A 237 -24.71 -26.94 -11.83
C GLU A 237 -23.43 -27.61 -11.34
N THR A 238 -23.50 -28.88 -10.94
CA THR A 238 -22.33 -29.64 -10.49
C THR A 238 -21.35 -29.93 -11.63
N HIS A 239 -21.88 -30.23 -12.81
CA HIS A 239 -21.11 -30.48 -14.02
C HIS A 239 -20.49 -29.19 -14.56
N TYR A 240 -21.23 -28.08 -14.51
CA TYR A 240 -20.71 -26.75 -14.84
C TYR A 240 -19.52 -26.39 -13.96
N ALA A 241 -19.67 -26.47 -12.62
CA ALA A 241 -18.59 -26.19 -11.67
C ALA A 241 -17.33 -27.02 -11.95
N TYR A 242 -17.51 -28.32 -12.20
CA TYR A 242 -16.41 -29.22 -12.54
C TYR A 242 -15.70 -28.83 -13.86
N ARG A 243 -16.48 -28.53 -14.92
CA ARG A 243 -15.94 -28.14 -16.23
C ARG A 243 -15.14 -26.84 -16.15
N VAL A 244 -15.70 -25.80 -15.53
CA VAL A 244 -15.00 -24.49 -15.45
C VAL A 244 -13.74 -24.58 -14.59
N ARG A 245 -13.75 -25.33 -13.49
CA ARG A 245 -12.54 -25.58 -12.67
C ARG A 245 -11.43 -26.28 -13.48
N ASN A 246 -11.80 -27.28 -14.27
CA ASN A 246 -10.85 -27.97 -15.15
C ASN A 246 -10.32 -27.07 -16.27
N ARG A 247 -11.19 -26.28 -16.89
CA ARG A 247 -10.82 -25.29 -17.91
C ARG A 247 -9.88 -24.25 -17.33
N PHE A 248 -10.20 -23.70 -16.16
CA PHE A 248 -9.36 -22.76 -15.42
C PHE A 248 -7.94 -23.31 -15.18
N ARG A 249 -7.82 -24.54 -14.70
CA ARG A 249 -6.52 -25.18 -14.53
C ARG A 249 -5.75 -25.29 -15.85
N LYS A 250 -6.38 -25.84 -16.90
CA LYS A 250 -5.72 -26.18 -18.16
C LYS A 250 -5.44 -24.98 -19.07
N GLN A 251 -6.40 -24.08 -19.21
CA GLN A 251 -6.37 -22.97 -20.16
C GLN A 251 -5.86 -21.67 -19.55
N VAL A 252 -5.84 -21.54 -18.22
CA VAL A 252 -5.41 -20.30 -17.54
C VAL A 252 -4.14 -20.54 -16.73
N LEU A 253 -4.21 -21.35 -15.67
CA LEU A 253 -3.09 -21.48 -14.73
C LEU A 253 -1.87 -22.16 -15.34
N VAL A 254 -2.04 -23.27 -16.07
CA VAL A 254 -0.93 -24.01 -16.68
C VAL A 254 -0.13 -23.15 -17.67
N PRO A 255 -0.73 -22.51 -18.69
CA PRO A 255 0.04 -21.72 -19.67
C PRO A 255 0.70 -20.50 -19.04
N LEU A 256 -0.01 -19.77 -18.16
CA LEU A 256 0.56 -18.58 -17.49
C LEU A 256 1.73 -18.95 -16.58
N ARG A 257 1.61 -20.00 -15.77
CA ARG A 257 2.72 -20.46 -14.92
C ARG A 257 3.90 -20.99 -15.72
N LYS A 258 3.64 -21.62 -16.87
CA LYS A 258 4.71 -22.05 -17.80
C LYS A 258 5.45 -20.84 -18.37
N ALA A 259 4.73 -19.80 -18.79
CA ALA A 259 5.34 -18.57 -19.30
C ALA A 259 6.23 -17.89 -18.24
N LEU A 260 5.73 -17.77 -17.01
CA LEU A 260 6.49 -17.22 -15.88
C LEU A 260 7.68 -18.11 -15.47
N GLY A 261 7.53 -19.44 -15.54
CA GLY A 261 8.58 -20.40 -15.22
C GLY A 261 9.69 -20.44 -16.28
N ALA A 262 9.34 -20.37 -17.57
CA ALA A 262 10.30 -20.29 -18.66
C ALA A 262 11.05 -18.94 -18.72
N GLY A 263 10.43 -17.88 -18.17
CA GLY A 263 11.09 -16.60 -17.95
C GLY A 263 12.12 -16.61 -16.82
N ALA A 264 12.08 -17.56 -15.88
CA ALA A 264 12.97 -17.53 -14.70
C ALA A 264 14.48 -17.60 -15.05
N ASP A 265 14.85 -18.22 -16.18
CA ASP A 265 16.24 -18.24 -16.68
C ASP A 265 16.62 -16.99 -17.49
N ARG A 266 15.65 -16.15 -17.88
CA ARG A 266 15.86 -14.91 -18.64
C ARG A 266 15.57 -13.64 -17.84
N VAL A 267 14.97 -13.79 -16.67
CA VAL A 267 14.57 -12.70 -15.81
C VAL A 267 15.72 -12.36 -14.85
N THR A 268 16.59 -11.46 -15.32
CA THR A 268 16.91 -10.33 -14.44
C THR A 268 15.57 -9.72 -14.09
N VAL A 269 15.16 -9.84 -12.83
CA VAL A 269 13.91 -9.30 -12.27
C VAL A 269 13.61 -7.98 -12.97
N PRO A 270 12.45 -7.80 -13.66
CA PRO A 270 12.14 -6.54 -14.28
C PRO A 270 12.24 -5.50 -13.18
N THR A 271 13.07 -4.50 -13.45
CA THR A 271 13.47 -3.45 -12.52
C THR A 271 12.23 -2.60 -12.25
N THR A 272 11.31 -3.09 -11.42
CA THR A 272 10.11 -2.35 -11.04
C THR A 272 10.53 -1.16 -10.18
N LYS A 273 9.71 -0.10 -10.17
CA LYS A 273 9.94 1.14 -9.40
C LYS A 273 10.30 0.92 -7.91
N LYS A 274 9.97 -0.26 -7.36
CA LYS A 274 10.38 -0.75 -6.03
C LYS A 274 11.91 -0.78 -5.84
N ASP A 275 12.65 -0.88 -6.94
CA ASP A 275 14.10 -0.97 -6.95
C ASP A 275 14.78 0.39 -6.76
N LEU A 276 14.09 1.53 -6.96
CA LEU A 276 14.66 2.84 -6.68
C LEU A 276 14.66 3.12 -5.17
N GLY A 277 13.54 2.87 -4.49
CA GLY A 277 13.44 2.97 -3.03
C GLY A 277 14.36 1.98 -2.32
N LYS A 278 14.39 0.72 -2.79
CA LYS A 278 15.37 -0.28 -2.33
C LYS A 278 16.81 0.07 -2.68
N LYS A 279 17.13 0.61 -3.88
CA LYS A 279 18.49 1.06 -4.21
C LYS A 279 18.90 2.22 -3.32
N LEU A 280 18.04 3.23 -3.12
CA LEU A 280 18.30 4.35 -2.22
C LEU A 280 18.50 3.87 -0.78
N PHE A 281 17.66 2.95 -0.31
CA PHE A 281 17.76 2.35 1.02
C PHE A 281 19.00 1.44 1.18
N MET A 282 19.37 0.67 0.15
CA MET A 282 20.57 -0.17 0.15
C MET A 282 21.85 0.66 0.01
N LEU A 283 21.82 1.75 -0.76
CA LEU A 283 22.88 2.76 -0.75
C LEU A 283 23.03 3.31 0.67
N TYR A 284 21.92 3.79 1.27
CA TYR A 284 21.89 4.30 2.64
C TYR A 284 22.42 3.30 3.69
N GLN A 285 22.05 2.02 3.60
CA GLN A 285 22.53 0.98 4.52
C GLN A 285 23.99 0.62 4.31
N LYS A 286 24.47 0.57 3.06
CA LYS A 286 25.88 0.28 2.76
C LYS A 286 26.81 1.39 3.22
N ASP A 287 26.32 2.63 3.22
CA ASP A 287 27.16 3.77 3.55
C ASP A 287 26.37 4.83 4.32
N LYS A 288 26.35 4.69 5.65
CA LYS A 288 25.77 5.67 6.58
C LYS A 288 26.32 7.09 6.39
N ARG A 289 27.44 7.25 5.67
CA ARG A 289 28.09 8.52 5.34
C ARG A 289 27.43 9.27 4.18
N LEU A 290 26.46 8.66 3.49
CA LEU A 290 25.75 9.27 2.35
C LEU A 290 24.88 10.48 2.72
N LEU A 291 24.45 10.61 3.98
CA LEU A 291 23.72 11.78 4.49
C LEU A 291 24.60 12.74 5.29
N THR A 292 25.87 12.41 5.50
CA THR A 292 26.79 13.20 6.36
C THR A 292 27.96 13.80 5.59
N GLY A 293 27.99 13.66 4.25
CA GLY A 293 29.08 14.12 3.39
C GLY A 293 28.65 15.17 2.37
N ASP A 294 29.33 16.31 2.40
CA ASP A 294 29.01 17.60 1.74
C ASP A 294 29.25 17.66 0.22
N SER A 295 29.13 16.54 -0.51
CA SER A 295 29.44 16.54 -1.95
C SER A 295 28.20 16.86 -2.79
N GLU A 296 28.19 18.04 -3.40
CA GLU A 296 27.12 18.53 -4.29
C GLU A 296 26.70 17.57 -5.41
N GLU A 297 27.63 16.75 -5.93
CA GLU A 297 27.36 15.72 -6.95
C GLU A 297 26.35 14.64 -6.50
N ARG A 298 26.11 14.49 -5.20
CA ARG A 298 25.24 13.43 -4.64
C ARG A 298 23.78 13.85 -4.49
N LEU A 299 23.52 15.15 -4.36
CA LEU A 299 22.17 15.73 -4.25
C LEU A 299 21.55 16.03 -5.62
N THR A 300 22.34 15.97 -6.70
CA THR A 300 21.90 16.07 -8.10
C THR A 300 21.39 14.74 -8.68
N ILE A 301 21.81 13.59 -8.13
CA ILE A 301 21.37 12.25 -8.57
C ILE A 301 19.84 12.08 -8.47
N LEU A 302 19.23 12.54 -7.37
CA LEU A 302 17.78 12.42 -7.16
C LEU A 302 16.96 13.29 -8.15
N PRO A 303 17.28 14.58 -8.36
CA PRO A 303 16.70 15.40 -9.43
C PRO A 303 16.98 14.90 -10.86
N ASP A 304 18.17 14.38 -11.16
CA ASP A 304 18.53 13.88 -12.50
C ASP A 304 17.78 12.60 -12.86
N ILE A 305 17.62 11.69 -11.89
CA ILE A 305 16.74 10.51 -12.01
C ILE A 305 15.28 10.96 -12.23
N TYR A 306 14.84 12.02 -11.54
CA TYR A 306 13.45 12.46 -11.55
C TYR A 306 13.03 13.22 -12.81
N THR A 307 13.92 14.08 -13.30
CA THR A 307 13.72 14.85 -14.53
C THR A 307 14.14 14.09 -15.78
N LYS A 308 14.74 12.89 -15.63
CA LYS A 308 15.41 12.15 -16.71
C LYS A 308 16.36 13.06 -17.50
N GLY A 309 17.10 13.90 -16.79
CA GLY A 309 18.02 14.88 -17.38
C GLY A 309 17.36 16.05 -18.13
N ARG A 310 16.03 16.26 -18.03
CA ARG A 310 15.32 17.32 -18.78
C ARG A 310 15.27 18.68 -18.08
N SER A 311 15.60 18.75 -16.80
CA SER A 311 15.74 20.02 -16.08
C SER A 311 16.92 19.95 -15.13
N LYS A 312 17.92 20.81 -15.34
CA LYS A 312 19.08 20.97 -14.45
C LYS A 312 18.71 21.58 -13.09
N VAL A 313 17.47 22.04 -12.93
CA VAL A 313 16.99 22.76 -11.73
C VAL A 313 15.97 21.90 -11.00
N GLY A 314 16.42 21.24 -9.93
CA GLY A 314 15.58 20.48 -9.00
C GLY A 314 15.16 21.28 -7.75
N PRO A 315 14.30 20.71 -6.87
CA PRO A 315 13.77 21.39 -5.68
C PRO A 315 14.83 22.04 -4.80
N ARG A 316 15.98 21.39 -4.58
CA ARG A 316 17.14 21.95 -3.87
C ARG A 316 17.57 23.30 -4.44
N HIS A 317 17.76 23.36 -5.76
CA HIS A 317 18.28 24.55 -6.43
C HIS A 317 17.31 25.73 -6.31
N ILE A 318 16.01 25.47 -6.41
CA ILE A 318 14.99 26.50 -6.23
C ILE A 318 14.98 27.02 -4.80
N VAL A 319 15.05 26.14 -3.80
CA VAL A 319 15.12 26.54 -2.37
C VAL A 319 16.41 27.32 -2.07
N ALA A 320 17.54 26.95 -2.69
CA ALA A 320 18.79 27.69 -2.56
C ALA A 320 18.65 29.12 -3.12
N CYS A 321 18.01 29.30 -4.28
CA CYS A 321 17.77 30.60 -4.92
C CYS A 321 16.93 31.57 -4.06
N LEU A 322 16.14 31.11 -3.08
CA LEU A 322 15.35 32.00 -2.21
C LEU A 322 16.17 33.01 -1.41
N ASN A 323 17.48 32.79 -1.32
CA ASN A 323 18.42 33.51 -0.47
C ASN A 323 19.48 34.24 -1.30
N ASP A 324 19.36 34.17 -2.62
CA ASP A 324 20.19 34.93 -3.54
C ASP A 324 19.45 36.24 -3.85
N GLU A 325 19.94 37.34 -3.29
CA GLU A 325 19.34 38.68 -3.46
C GLU A 325 19.39 39.17 -4.93
N SER A 326 20.21 38.55 -5.78
CA SER A 326 20.28 38.86 -7.21
C SER A 326 19.16 38.24 -8.03
N VAL A 327 18.43 37.26 -7.48
CA VAL A 327 17.37 36.53 -8.19
C VAL A 327 16.01 37.14 -7.90
N GLN A 328 15.27 37.48 -8.96
CA GLN A 328 13.89 37.95 -8.83
C GLN A 328 12.99 36.86 -8.25
N TYR A 329 12.32 37.18 -7.14
CA TYR A 329 11.49 36.25 -6.39
C TYR A 329 10.36 35.62 -7.23
N ASP A 330 9.70 36.42 -8.08
CA ASP A 330 8.63 35.94 -8.97
C ASP A 330 9.10 34.82 -9.90
N THR A 331 10.38 34.87 -10.34
CA THR A 331 10.96 33.83 -11.17
C THR A 331 11.16 32.52 -10.39
N VAL A 332 11.48 32.61 -9.09
CA VAL A 332 11.64 31.44 -8.21
C VAL A 332 10.29 30.77 -7.95
N GLU A 333 9.25 31.57 -7.69
CA GLU A 333 7.87 31.11 -7.53
C GLU A 333 7.34 30.36 -8.76
N ILE A 334 7.51 30.96 -9.94
CA ILE A 334 7.08 30.34 -11.20
C ILE A 334 7.82 29.01 -11.43
N ARG A 335 9.13 28.97 -11.15
CA ARG A 335 9.93 27.73 -11.28
C ARG A 335 9.42 26.63 -10.34
N TRP A 336 9.07 26.98 -9.10
CA TRP A 336 8.51 26.02 -8.15
C TRP A 336 7.18 25.46 -8.63
N ARG A 337 6.24 26.33 -9.01
CA ARG A 337 4.92 25.94 -9.53
C ARG A 337 5.03 25.01 -10.72
N ASN A 338 5.94 25.30 -11.66
CA ASN A 338 6.18 24.46 -12.83
C ASN A 338 6.64 23.04 -12.46
N ILE A 339 7.52 22.90 -11.46
CA ILE A 339 7.94 21.58 -10.97
C ILE A 339 6.75 20.86 -10.33
N VAL A 340 6.02 21.51 -9.42
CA VAL A 340 4.86 20.90 -8.73
C VAL A 340 3.82 20.42 -9.74
N GLU A 341 3.47 21.23 -10.74
CA GLU A 341 2.53 20.86 -11.80
C GLU A 341 3.05 19.71 -12.67
N ALA A 342 4.33 19.75 -13.06
CA ALA A 342 4.94 18.68 -13.85
C ALA A 342 4.95 17.35 -13.08
N CYS A 343 5.22 17.38 -11.78
CA CYS A 343 5.16 16.23 -10.88
C CYS A 343 3.71 15.71 -10.75
N ALA A 344 2.75 16.60 -10.50
CA ALA A 344 1.34 16.24 -10.32
C ALA A 344 0.71 15.63 -11.59
N LYS A 345 1.12 16.10 -12.78
CA LYS A 345 0.71 15.55 -14.08
C LYS A 345 1.16 14.11 -14.29
N LYS A 346 2.30 13.70 -13.73
CA LYS A 346 2.80 12.32 -13.81
C LYS A 346 1.99 11.33 -12.98
N GLN A 347 1.12 11.80 -12.07
CA GLN A 347 0.33 10.96 -11.16
C GLN A 347 1.20 10.06 -10.25
N GLU A 348 2.47 10.44 -10.03
CA GLU A 348 3.40 9.73 -9.15
C GLU A 348 3.42 10.40 -7.77
N TRP A 349 3.61 9.62 -6.71
CA TRP A 349 3.73 10.08 -5.31
C TRP A 349 2.50 10.78 -4.71
N ARG A 350 1.34 10.63 -5.36
CA ARG A 350 0.05 11.13 -4.85
C ARG A 350 -0.36 10.57 -3.49
N ASN A 351 0.27 9.52 -3.01
CA ASN A 351 0.00 8.93 -1.70
C ASN A 351 1.27 8.76 -0.86
N CYS A 352 2.11 9.79 -0.82
CA CYS A 352 3.36 9.76 -0.06
C CYS A 352 3.31 10.70 1.14
N LEU A 353 3.73 10.21 2.31
CA LEU A 353 3.92 11.04 3.48
C LEU A 353 5.38 11.49 3.56
N ALA A 354 5.61 12.80 3.57
CA ALA A 354 6.92 13.35 3.82
C ALA A 354 7.26 13.29 5.33
N ILE A 355 8.24 12.46 5.68
CA ILE A 355 8.81 12.42 7.04
C ILE A 355 10.00 13.37 7.08
N TYR A 356 9.87 14.40 7.89
CA TYR A 356 10.79 15.53 7.96
C TYR A 356 11.64 15.45 9.23
N ASN A 357 12.96 15.36 9.04
CA ASN A 357 13.95 15.45 10.12
C ASN A 357 15.04 16.45 9.72
N VAL A 358 15.15 17.57 10.44
CA VAL A 358 16.28 18.48 10.32
C VAL A 358 16.89 18.64 11.71
N SER A 359 17.97 17.90 11.95
CA SER A 359 18.78 18.07 13.15
C SER A 359 19.54 19.39 13.07
N GLY A 360 19.57 20.13 14.19
CA GLY A 360 20.21 21.44 14.30
C GLY A 360 21.65 21.41 13.80
N GLY A 361 21.95 22.26 12.83
CA GLY A 361 23.26 22.47 12.24
C GLY A 361 23.27 23.74 11.40
N THR A 362 24.44 24.18 10.97
CA THR A 362 24.56 25.25 9.98
C THR A 362 23.88 24.85 8.67
N ARG A 363 23.22 25.83 8.04
CA ARG A 363 22.54 25.66 6.76
C ARG A 363 23.49 25.01 5.75
N ASN A 364 23.07 23.86 5.21
CA ASN A 364 23.84 23.13 4.21
C ASN A 364 22.92 22.67 3.07
N ALA A 365 23.53 22.21 1.97
CA ALA A 365 22.82 21.75 0.79
C ALA A 365 21.83 20.60 1.07
N ALA A 366 22.10 19.78 2.09
CA ALA A 366 21.22 18.69 2.51
C ALA A 366 19.92 19.20 3.14
N MET A 367 19.96 20.29 3.91
CA MET A 367 18.75 20.93 4.44
C MET A 367 17.88 21.54 3.33
N ASP A 368 18.48 22.28 2.40
CA ASP A 368 17.73 22.87 1.28
C ASP A 368 17.12 21.78 0.38
N PHE A 369 17.79 20.63 0.23
CA PHE A 369 17.23 19.46 -0.41
C PHE A 369 16.05 18.86 0.37
N ALA A 370 16.20 18.63 1.69
CA ALA A 370 15.15 18.05 2.53
C ALA A 370 13.90 18.94 2.60
N LEU A 371 14.07 20.26 2.72
CA LEU A 371 13.00 21.26 2.67
C LEU A 371 12.27 21.23 1.34
N GLY A 372 13.02 21.28 0.22
CA GLY A 372 12.44 21.24 -1.11
C GLY A 372 11.71 19.93 -1.40
N MET A 373 12.29 18.78 -1.06
CA MET A 373 11.64 17.49 -1.29
C MET A 373 10.42 17.28 -0.38
N GLY A 374 10.52 17.64 0.90
CA GLY A 374 9.41 17.53 1.85
C GLY A 374 8.22 18.37 1.42
N LEU A 375 8.46 19.62 1.00
CA LEU A 375 7.41 20.50 0.49
C LEU A 375 6.82 19.98 -0.82
N LEU A 376 7.67 19.55 -1.77
CA LEU A 376 7.21 19.01 -3.04
C LEU A 376 6.28 17.80 -2.85
N ILE A 377 6.70 16.82 -2.03
CA ILE A 377 5.90 15.62 -1.74
C ILE A 377 4.58 16.00 -1.07
N SER A 378 4.60 16.95 -0.13
CA SER A 378 3.41 17.47 0.54
C SER A 378 2.42 18.13 -0.43
N GLU A 379 2.90 18.89 -1.42
CA GLU A 379 2.03 19.61 -2.36
C GLU A 379 1.43 18.70 -3.47
N ILE A 380 2.17 17.68 -3.91
CA ILE A 380 1.69 16.74 -4.95
C ILE A 380 0.83 15.61 -4.39
N SER A 381 0.88 15.37 -3.08
CA SER A 381 0.11 14.31 -2.44
C SER A 381 -1.37 14.67 -2.36
N ASP A 382 -2.21 13.65 -2.47
CA ASP A 382 -3.65 13.73 -2.22
C ASP A 382 -3.93 13.66 -0.71
N GLU A 383 -5.16 14.01 -0.32
CA GLU A 383 -5.61 13.88 1.07
C GLU A 383 -5.42 12.44 1.59
N PRO A 384 -4.99 12.24 2.86
CA PRO A 384 -4.89 13.21 3.93
C PRO A 384 -3.50 13.87 4.08
N TRP A 385 -2.54 13.56 3.19
CA TRP A 385 -1.15 14.02 3.30
C TRP A 385 -0.91 15.38 2.67
N LYS A 386 -1.84 15.82 1.81
CA LYS A 386 -1.74 17.08 1.11
C LYS A 386 -1.48 18.24 2.07
N GLY A 387 -0.41 18.99 1.79
CA GLY A 387 -0.03 20.14 2.61
C GLY A 387 0.46 19.79 4.01
N LYS A 388 0.77 18.52 4.30
CA LYS A 388 1.23 18.07 5.63
C LYS A 388 2.59 17.37 5.56
N VAL A 389 3.35 17.52 6.63
CA VAL A 389 4.60 16.79 6.89
C VAL A 389 4.54 16.15 8.25
N LEU A 390 5.20 15.01 8.41
CA LEU A 390 5.36 14.34 9.69
C LEU A 390 6.73 14.75 10.27
N THR A 391 6.75 15.45 11.40
CA THR A 391 8.02 15.76 12.07
C THR A 391 8.58 14.51 12.74
N PHE A 392 9.91 14.37 12.75
CA PHE A 392 10.62 13.30 13.45
C PHE A 392 11.34 13.87 14.68
N GLY A 393 11.12 13.29 15.86
CA GLY A 393 11.63 13.79 17.14
C GLY A 393 11.09 13.00 18.34
N THR A 394 11.28 13.53 19.56
CA THR A 394 10.78 12.92 20.80
C THR A 394 9.25 12.84 20.87
N ASP A 395 8.57 13.75 20.18
CA ASP A 395 7.12 13.72 19.98
C ASP A 395 6.81 14.07 18.52
N PRO A 396 6.72 13.07 17.61
CA PRO A 396 6.42 13.33 16.22
C PRO A 396 5.00 13.92 16.11
N VAL A 397 4.79 14.85 15.17
CA VAL A 397 3.48 15.49 14.95
C VAL A 397 3.20 15.65 13.46
N PHE A 398 1.95 15.40 13.04
CA PHE A 398 1.48 15.84 11.73
C PHE A 398 1.33 17.35 11.71
N CYS A 399 2.19 18.02 10.95
CA CYS A 399 2.15 19.46 10.82
C CYS A 399 1.61 19.86 9.45
N ARG A 400 0.57 20.71 9.44
CA ARG A 400 0.11 21.37 8.23
C ARG A 400 1.07 22.51 7.92
N ILE A 401 1.62 22.52 6.71
CA ILE A 401 2.50 23.59 6.25
C ILE A 401 1.65 24.85 6.04
N GLU A 402 2.04 25.93 6.69
CA GLU A 402 1.42 27.24 6.53
C GLU A 402 2.28 28.15 5.65
N GLY A 403 1.63 29.06 4.92
CA GLY A 403 2.28 30.00 4.00
C GLY A 403 1.54 30.11 2.67
N SER A 404 1.46 31.33 2.13
CA SER A 404 0.83 31.63 0.85
C SER A 404 1.77 31.42 -0.35
N ASP A 405 3.08 31.41 -0.10
CA ASP A 405 4.12 31.36 -1.11
C ASP A 405 5.27 30.43 -0.68
N LEU A 406 6.20 30.13 -1.59
CA LEU A 406 7.33 29.24 -1.35
C LEU A 406 8.20 29.73 -0.19
N ARG A 407 8.50 31.04 -0.12
CA ARG A 407 9.36 31.58 0.95
C ARG A 407 8.72 31.36 2.31
N SER A 408 7.45 31.73 2.50
CA SER A 408 6.75 31.56 3.76
C SER A 408 6.62 30.09 4.16
N LYS A 409 6.33 29.18 3.20
CA LYS A 409 6.26 27.73 3.46
C LYS A 409 7.60 27.14 3.87
N ILE A 410 8.68 27.52 3.19
CA ILE A 410 10.03 27.06 3.52
C ILE A 410 10.49 27.63 4.87
N GLU A 411 10.19 28.90 5.16
CA GLU A 411 10.46 29.50 6.47
C GLU A 411 9.66 28.83 7.59
N PHE A 412 8.39 28.50 7.34
CA PHE A 412 7.58 27.72 8.26
C PHE A 412 8.24 26.37 8.55
N MET A 413 8.61 25.62 7.50
CA MET A 413 9.27 24.31 7.65
C MET A 413 10.64 24.41 8.36
N ARG A 414 11.39 25.49 8.17
CA ARG A 414 12.64 25.75 8.92
C ARG A 414 12.39 25.99 10.42
N LYS A 415 11.26 26.60 10.76
CA LYS A 415 10.85 26.88 12.14
C LYS A 415 10.22 25.67 12.84
N LEU A 416 9.80 24.64 12.10
CA LEU A 416 9.36 23.36 12.67
C LEU A 416 10.52 22.75 13.47
N ARG A 417 10.31 22.67 14.80
CA ARG A 417 11.35 22.59 15.83
C ARG A 417 12.43 21.53 15.61
N GLN A 418 13.64 21.97 15.98
CA GLN A 418 14.86 21.23 16.25
C GLN A 418 14.66 20.27 17.44
N CYS A 419 14.85 18.97 17.25
CA CYS A 419 15.05 18.04 18.37
C CYS A 419 16.55 17.80 18.57
N GLU A 420 17.03 18.01 19.80
CA GLU A 420 18.36 17.61 20.23
C GLU A 420 18.48 16.08 20.22
N ASN A 421 19.62 15.61 19.68
CA ASN A 421 20.20 14.27 19.79
C ASN A 421 19.30 13.15 20.32
N MET A 422 18.71 12.37 19.42
CA MET A 422 18.33 10.98 19.72
C MET A 422 18.72 10.08 18.55
N GLY A 423 19.51 9.04 18.86
CA GLY A 423 19.88 8.01 17.90
C GLY A 423 18.63 7.31 17.37
N PHE A 424 18.65 6.96 16.08
CA PHE A 424 17.63 6.12 15.44
C PHE A 424 17.22 4.97 16.38
N PRO A 425 16.01 4.96 16.95
CA PRO A 425 15.40 3.67 17.27
C PRO A 425 15.33 2.95 15.92
N ARG A 426 15.56 1.63 15.90
CA ARG A 426 15.61 0.81 14.68
C ARG A 426 14.24 0.71 13.99
N PHE A 427 13.61 1.83 13.63
CA PHE A 427 12.48 1.88 12.73
C PHE A 427 13.03 1.71 11.32
N SER A 428 13.09 0.46 10.89
CA SER A 428 13.37 0.10 9.51
C SER A 428 12.16 0.48 8.65
N ILE A 429 12.02 1.78 8.34
CA ILE A 429 11.10 2.22 7.30
C ILE A 429 11.73 1.82 5.97
N LYS A 430 11.39 0.61 5.51
CA LYS A 430 11.67 0.17 4.15
C LYS A 430 10.62 0.82 3.26
N PHE A 431 11.05 1.79 2.45
CA PHE A 431 10.25 2.38 1.37
C PHE A 431 9.86 1.32 0.33
#